data_AF-A0A940VLP3-F1
#
_entry.id   AF-A0A940VLP3-F1
#
_cell.length_a   1.000
_cell.length_b   1.000
_cell.length_c   1.000
_cell.angle_alpha   90.00
_cell.angle_beta   90.00
_cell.angle_gamma   90.00
#
_symmetry.space_group_name_H-M   'P 1'
#
loop_
_entity.id
_entity.type
_entity.pdbx_description
1 polymer ?
#
loop_
_entity_poly.entity_id
_entity_poly.type
_entity_poly.pdbx_seq_one_letter_code
_entity_poly.pdbx_strand_id
1 'polypeptide(L)' 'RCVVFEDAIPGVEAACRAGMKAVALTTSLDAREFQGYPAVIRIATDYTSLRPQALVDAVRHRV' A
#
# COMPACT_ATOMS: atom_id res chain seq x y z
N ARG A 1 13.98 1.86 4.47
CA ARG A 1 12.66 1.19 4.39
C ARG A 1 11.91 1.81 3.23
N CYS A 2 11.17 1.02 2.46
CA CYS A 2 10.50 1.46 1.23
C CYS A 2 8.99 1.22 1.34
N VAL A 3 8.22 2.03 0.63
CA VAL A 3 6.77 1.88 0.44
C VAL A 3 6.47 1.97 -1.06
N VAL A 4 5.60 1.09 -1.54
CA VAL A 4 5.11 1.07 -2.93
C VAL A 4 3.77 1.77 -2.98
N PHE A 5 3.51 2.56 -4.03
CA PHE A 5 2.18 3.06 -4.37
C PHE A 5 1.77 2.37 -5.66
N GLU A 6 0.62 1.70 -5.64
CA GLU A 6 0.24 0.79 -6.72
C GLU A 6 -1.28 0.78 -6.90
N ASP A 7 -1.74 0.68 -8.14
CA ASP A 7 -3.16 0.57 -8.47
C ASP A 7 -3.52 -0.73 -9.22
N ALA A 8 -2.57 -1.66 -9.34
CA ALA A 8 -2.78 -2.99 -9.92
C ALA A 8 -2.31 -4.14 -8.99
N ILE A 9 -3.00 -5.29 -9.08
CA ILE A 9 -2.66 -6.49 -8.28
C ILE A 9 -1.20 -6.94 -8.44
N PRO A 10 -0.61 -7.03 -9.66
CA PRO A 10 0.75 -7.54 -9.82
C PRO A 10 1.81 -6.73 -9.06
N GLY A 11 1.66 -5.41 -8.96
CA GLY A 11 2.59 -4.57 -8.20
C GLY A 11 2.46 -4.74 -6.68
N VAL A 12 1.24 -4.97 -6.18
CA VAL A 12 1.00 -5.31 -4.76
C VAL A 12 1.62 -6.67 -4.43
N GLU A 13 1.48 -7.66 -5.33
CA GLU A 13 2.14 -8.96 -5.17
C GLU A 13 3.66 -8.84 -5.21
N ALA A 14 4.21 -7.97 -6.08
CA ALA A 14 5.63 -7.68 -6.11
C ALA A 14 6.11 -7.06 -4.79
N ALA A 15 5.33 -6.14 -4.20
CA ALA A 15 5.62 -5.58 -2.88
C ALA A 15 5.62 -6.66 -1.79
N CYS A 16 4.64 -7.58 -1.79
CA CYS A 16 4.62 -8.75 -0.91
C CYS A 16 5.88 -9.61 -1.05
N ARG A 17 6.24 -9.97 -2.29
CA ARG A 17 7.44 -10.79 -2.58
C ARG A 17 8.74 -10.11 -2.16
N ALA A 18 8.81 -8.79 -2.25
CA ALA A 18 9.96 -7.99 -1.83
C ALA A 18 10.00 -7.68 -0.32
N GLY A 19 9.00 -8.11 0.45
CA GLY A 19 8.89 -7.77 1.87
C GLY A 19 8.66 -6.27 2.13
N MET A 20 8.15 -5.55 1.14
CA MET A 20 7.84 -4.12 1.21
C MET A 20 6.38 -3.89 1.62
N LYS A 21 6.08 -2.66 2.08
CA LYS A 21 4.71 -2.21 2.32
C LYS A 21 4.17 -1.50 1.10
N ALA A 22 2.85 -1.48 0.94
CA ALA A 22 2.15 -0.89 -0.19
C ALA A 22 0.98 0.00 0.27
N VAL A 23 0.77 1.09 -0.45
CA VAL A 23 -0.46 1.86 -0.46
C VAL A 23 -1.16 1.52 -1.78
N ALA A 24 -2.36 0.95 -1.69
CA ALA A 24 -3.16 0.64 -2.87
C ALA A 24 -4.01 1.84 -3.27
N LEU A 25 -3.94 2.25 -4.53
CA LEU A 25 -4.76 3.29 -5.11
C LEU A 25 -5.93 2.65 -5.88
N THR A 26 -7.13 3.14 -5.66
CA THR A 26 -8.35 2.59 -6.30
C THR A 26 -8.71 3.34 -7.58
N THR A 27 -7.69 3.79 -8.33
CA THR A 27 -7.86 4.45 -9.63
C THR A 27 -8.19 3.47 -10.74
N SER A 28 -7.72 2.23 -10.61
CA SER A 28 -7.90 1.17 -11.61
C SER A 28 -8.74 -0.02 -11.12
N LEU A 29 -8.74 -0.30 -9.81
CA LEU A 29 -9.42 -1.44 -9.19
C LEU A 29 -10.19 -1.03 -7.94
N ASP A 30 -11.23 -1.77 -7.60
CA ASP A 30 -12.02 -1.55 -6.38
C ASP A 30 -11.19 -1.83 -5.12
N ALA A 31 -11.46 -1.12 -4.02
CA ALA A 31 -10.80 -1.32 -2.74
C ALA A 31 -10.81 -2.78 -2.25
N ARG A 32 -11.89 -3.54 -2.55
CA ARG A 32 -12.04 -4.96 -2.17
C ARG A 32 -10.97 -5.85 -2.81
N GLU A 33 -10.47 -5.49 -3.99
CA GLU A 33 -9.47 -6.26 -4.74
C GLU A 33 -8.13 -6.29 -3.98
N PHE A 34 -7.87 -5.26 -3.17
CA PHE A 34 -6.65 -5.13 -2.37
C PHE A 34 -6.80 -5.63 -0.93
N GLN A 35 -8.01 -6.06 -0.53
CA GLN A 35 -8.23 -6.61 0.81
C GLN A 35 -7.54 -7.97 0.95
N GLY A 36 -6.88 -8.19 2.08
CA GLY A 36 -6.19 -9.45 2.38
C GLY A 36 -4.71 -9.51 2.01
N TYR A 37 -4.18 -8.56 1.24
CA TYR A 37 -2.74 -8.49 0.95
C TYR A 37 -1.95 -7.96 2.16
N PRO A 38 -1.01 -8.73 2.75
CA PRO A 38 -0.28 -8.31 3.95
C PRO A 38 0.65 -7.10 3.75
N ALA A 39 1.03 -6.82 2.50
CA ALA A 39 1.79 -5.64 2.14
C ALA A 39 0.95 -4.36 2.22
N VAL A 40 -0.37 -4.43 2.01
CA VAL A 40 -1.23 -3.24 1.92
C VAL A 40 -1.45 -2.65 3.32
N ILE A 41 -0.91 -1.46 3.55
CA ILE A 41 -1.03 -0.72 4.82
C ILE A 41 -2.06 0.40 4.75
N ARG A 42 -2.45 0.79 3.53
CA ARG A 42 -3.49 1.79 3.27
C ARG A 42 -4.11 1.55 1.90
N ILE A 43 -5.40 1.81 1.79
CA ILE A 43 -6.13 1.91 0.53
C ILE A 43 -6.66 3.34 0.43
N ALA A 44 -6.52 3.98 -0.73
CA ALA A 44 -6.94 5.35 -0.96
C ALA A 44 -7.41 5.55 -2.40
N THR A 45 -8.30 6.52 -2.62
CA THR A 45 -8.74 6.90 -3.98
C THR A 45 -7.70 7.73 -4.71
N ASP A 46 -6.92 8.51 -3.96
CA ASP A 46 -5.90 9.43 -4.44
C ASP A 46 -4.95 9.83 -3.31
N TYR A 47 -3.92 10.60 -3.64
CA TYR A 47 -2.88 11.04 -2.71
C TYR A 47 -3.33 12.09 -1.68
N THR A 48 -4.42 12.82 -1.92
CA THR A 48 -4.85 13.95 -1.07
C THR A 48 -5.36 13.50 0.30
N SER A 49 -5.87 12.27 0.36
CA SER A 49 -6.31 11.62 1.61
C SER A 49 -5.15 11.12 2.47
N LEU A 50 -3.92 11.09 1.95
CA LEU A 50 -2.77 10.50 2.62
C LEU A 50 -2.05 11.49 3.52
N ARG A 51 -1.47 10.95 4.60
CA ARG A 51 -0.63 11.71 5.52
C ARG A 51 0.78 11.12 5.47
N PRO A 52 1.77 11.82 4.90
CA PRO A 52 3.12 11.27 4.73
C PRO A 52 3.73 10.73 6.03
N GLN A 53 3.56 11.44 7.15
CA GLN A 53 4.08 11.00 8.45
C GLN A 53 3.46 9.67 8.90
N ALA A 54 2.15 9.48 8.72
CA ALA A 54 1.48 8.23 9.07
C ALA A 54 2.02 7.04 8.25
N LEU A 55 2.37 7.27 6.98
CA LEU A 55 3.00 6.24 6.14
C LEU A 55 4.42 5.93 6.62
N VAL A 56 5.21 6.96 6.95
CA VAL A 56 6.55 6.81 7.51
C VAL A 56 6.52 6.00 8.80
N ASP A 57 5.57 6.29 9.70
CA ASP A 57 5.43 5.58 10.97
C ASP A 57 5.00 4.12 10.73
N ALA A 58 4.00 3.90 9.87
CA ALA A 58 3.52 2.57 9.51
C ALA A 58 4.63 1.69 8.90
N VAL A 59 5.53 2.27 8.10
CA VAL A 59 6.67 1.51 7.57
C VAL A 59 7.82 1.40 8.55
N ARG A 60 7.93 2.25 9.59
CA ARG A 60 9.02 2.26 10.60
C ARG A 60 8.74 1.38 11.83
N HIS A 61 7.50 1.03 12.12
CA HIS A 61 7.20 0.05 13.18
C HIS A 61 7.62 -1.37 12.75
N ARG A 62 8.58 -1.94 13.47
CA ARG A 62 8.77 -3.39 13.59
C ARG A 62 8.78 -3.70 15.07
N VAL A 63 7.99 -4.69 15.47
CA VAL A 63 8.39 -5.60 16.56
C VAL A 63 9.53 -6.45 16.00
#